data_AF-A0A3B5A4D5-F1
#
_entry.id   AF-A0A3B5A4D5-F1
#
_cell.length_a   1.000
_cell.length_b   1.000
_cell.length_c   1.000
_cell.angle_alpha   90.00
_cell.angle_beta   90.00
_cell.angle_gamma   90.00
#
_symmetry.space_group_name_H-M   'P 1'
#
loop_
_entity.id
_entity.type
_entity.pdbx_description
1 polymer ?
#
loop_
_entity_poly.entity_id
_entity_poly.type
_entity_poly.pdbx_seq_one_letter_code
_entity_poly.pdbx_strand_id
1 'polypeptide(L)'
;QINFLNSVIVDLQRKNEELKIKLKKLALTEFNGNDGTDGFNEGVSKREKKATPRLFCDICDCFDLHDTEDCPTQAQSPDSVPHTTYHGNPADERPYCDICEAFGHATESCNDDQTF
;
A
#
# COMPACT_ATOMS: atom_id res chain seq x y z
N GLN A 1 -20.27 43.80 -37.15
CA GLN A 1 -20.24 43.42 -35.72
C GLN A 1 -20.26 41.90 -35.50
N ILE A 2 -21.10 41.14 -36.20
CA ILE A 2 -21.21 39.67 -36.09
C ILE A 2 -19.88 38.92 -36.34
N ASN A 3 -19.09 39.34 -37.33
CA ASN A 3 -17.82 38.66 -37.66
C ASN A 3 -16.77 38.74 -36.54
N PHE A 4 -16.77 39.82 -35.76
CA PHE A 4 -15.84 39.98 -34.64
C PHE A 4 -16.18 39.01 -33.50
N LEU A 5 -17.47 38.93 -33.13
CA LEU A 5 -17.95 37.98 -32.13
C LEU A 5 -17.66 36.54 -32.56
N ASN A 6 -17.90 36.19 -33.82
CA ASN A 6 -17.60 34.85 -34.32
C ASN A 6 -16.10 34.52 -34.23
N SER A 7 -15.21 35.48 -34.52
CA SER A 7 -13.77 35.29 -34.35
C SER A 7 -13.39 35.01 -32.89
N VAL A 8 -13.93 35.81 -31.95
CA VAL A 8 -13.66 35.64 -30.52
C VAL A 8 -14.22 34.33 -30.00
N ILE A 9 -15.41 33.92 -30.45
CA ILE A 9 -16.05 32.66 -30.07
C ILE A 9 -15.18 31.49 -30.53
N VAL A 10 -14.70 31.49 -31.78
CA VAL A 10 -13.82 30.44 -32.31
C VAL A 10 -12.50 30.38 -31.53
N ASP A 11 -11.90 31.52 -31.22
CA ASP A 11 -10.65 31.57 -30.44
C ASP A 11 -10.83 31.05 -29.01
N LEU A 12 -11.95 31.38 -28.36
CA LEU A 12 -12.26 30.89 -27.01
C LEU A 12 -12.60 29.40 -27.00
N GLN A 13 -13.30 28.90 -28.02
CA GLN A 13 -13.59 27.48 -28.18
C GLN A 13 -12.28 26.69 -28.36
N ARG A 14 -11.38 27.16 -29.24
CA ARG A 14 -10.04 26.56 -29.42
C ARG A 14 -9.25 26.51 -28.12
N LYS A 15 -9.18 27.63 -27.39
CA LYS A 15 -8.48 27.68 -26.09
C LYS A 15 -9.08 26.73 -25.06
N ASN A 16 -10.41 26.61 -25.02
CA ASN A 16 -11.08 25.65 -24.14
C ASN A 16 -10.74 24.20 -24.49
N GLU A 17 -10.68 23.86 -25.78
CA GLU A 17 -10.28 22.53 -26.22
C GLU A 17 -8.82 22.23 -25.85
N GLU A 18 -7.91 23.16 -26.08
CA GLU A 18 -6.50 23.04 -25.68
C GLU A 18 -6.35 22.83 -24.16
N LEU A 19 -7.10 23.57 -23.35
CA LEU A 19 -7.09 23.41 -21.89
C LEU A 19 -7.64 22.05 -21.46
N LYS A 20 -8.73 21.58 -22.10
CA LYS A 20 -9.28 20.23 -21.85
C LYS A 20 -8.27 19.14 -22.19
N ILE A 21 -7.53 19.27 -23.29
CA ILE A 21 -6.48 18.32 -23.67
C ILE A 21 -5.35 18.32 -22.63
N LYS A 22 -4.89 19.48 -22.18
CA LYS A 22 -3.85 19.59 -21.14
C LYS A 22 -4.29 18.96 -19.83
N LEU A 23 -5.52 19.18 -19.39
CA LEU A 23 -6.07 18.54 -18.18
C LEU A 23 -6.13 17.03 -18.31
N LYS A 24 -6.62 16.51 -19.44
CA LYS A 24 -6.61 15.05 -19.70
C LYS A 24 -5.19 14.49 -19.68
N LYS A 25 -4.21 15.17 -20.28
CA LYS A 25 -2.81 14.75 -20.28
C LYS A 25 -2.21 14.72 -18.87
N LEU A 26 -2.50 15.73 -18.05
CA LEU A 26 -2.04 15.77 -16.65
C LEU A 26 -2.67 14.64 -15.84
N ALA A 27 -3.99 14.43 -15.95
CA ALA A 27 -4.68 13.34 -15.26
C ALA A 27 -4.17 11.95 -15.68
N LEU A 28 -3.91 11.75 -16.98
CA LEU A 28 -3.29 10.52 -17.46
C LEU A 28 -1.85 10.37 -16.95
N THR A 29 -1.09 11.46 -16.82
CA THR A 29 0.28 11.41 -16.27
C THR A 29 0.30 11.10 -14.76
N GLU A 30 -0.77 11.43 -14.04
CA GLU A 30 -0.94 11.07 -12.62
C GLU A 30 -1.33 9.59 -12.44
N PHE A 31 -2.08 9.01 -13.39
CA PHE A 31 -2.56 7.63 -13.28
C PHE A 31 -1.68 6.58 -13.99
N ASN A 32 -0.98 6.94 -15.08
CA ASN A 32 -0.04 6.05 -15.79
C ASN A 32 1.33 6.03 -15.09
N GLY A 33 1.34 5.61 -13.83
CA GLY A 33 2.55 5.10 -13.20
C GLY A 33 2.99 3.86 -13.97
N ASN A 34 4.14 3.95 -14.65
CA ASN A 34 4.83 2.85 -15.32
C ASN A 34 4.10 2.21 -16.52
N ASP A 35 4.31 2.75 -17.73
CA ASP A 35 4.48 1.86 -18.89
C ASP A 35 5.59 2.41 -19.78
N GLY A 36 6.69 1.68 -19.82
CA GLY A 36 7.86 2.01 -20.60
C GLY A 36 7.61 1.68 -22.06
N THR A 37 7.37 2.71 -22.88
CA THR A 37 7.70 2.64 -24.31
C THR A 37 8.26 3.98 -24.76
N ASP A 38 9.49 3.90 -25.26
CA ASP A 38 10.34 4.98 -25.73
C ASP A 38 9.76 5.74 -26.93
N GLY A 39 10.20 6.99 -27.07
CA GLY A 39 10.33 7.63 -28.38
C GLY A 39 9.63 8.97 -28.53
N PHE A 40 10.21 10.05 -28.02
CA PHE A 40 10.63 11.14 -28.90
C PHE A 40 11.58 12.12 -28.23
N ASN A 41 12.59 12.47 -29.02
CA ASN A 41 13.71 13.36 -28.77
C ASN A 41 13.27 14.82 -28.86
N GLU A 42 13.42 15.59 -27.78
CA GLU A 42 14.00 16.95 -27.74
C GLU A 42 13.73 17.63 -26.39
N GLY A 43 14.74 18.31 -25.86
CA GLY A 43 14.56 19.27 -24.77
C GLY A 43 14.77 18.69 -23.38
N VAL A 44 16.02 18.80 -22.93
CA VAL A 44 16.48 18.64 -21.55
C VAL A 44 15.49 19.30 -20.57
N SER A 45 14.62 18.51 -19.97
CA SER A 45 14.04 18.80 -18.66
C SER A 45 14.36 17.58 -17.84
N LYS A 46 15.23 17.75 -16.83
CA LYS A 46 15.55 16.73 -15.83
C LYS A 46 14.21 16.20 -15.33
N ARG A 47 13.78 15.05 -15.86
CA ARG A 47 12.61 14.32 -15.39
C ARG A 47 12.96 14.02 -13.94
N GLU A 48 12.40 14.79 -13.01
CA GLU A 48 12.49 14.51 -11.60
C GLU A 48 12.02 13.06 -11.47
N LYS A 49 12.98 12.15 -11.31
CA LYS A 49 12.69 10.75 -11.06
C LYS A 49 11.87 10.82 -9.79
N LYS A 50 10.55 10.60 -9.87
CA LYS A 50 9.68 10.58 -8.70
C LYS A 50 10.39 9.68 -7.71
N ALA A 51 10.84 10.26 -6.59
CA ALA A 51 11.65 9.54 -5.64
C ALA A 51 10.88 8.27 -5.27
N THR A 52 11.59 7.14 -5.23
CA THR A 52 10.99 5.89 -4.77
C THR A 52 10.32 6.15 -3.41
N PRO A 53 9.09 5.65 -3.17
CA PRO A 53 8.45 5.77 -1.86
C PRO A 53 9.44 5.35 -0.78
N ARG A 54 9.60 6.18 0.25
CA ARG A 54 10.50 5.87 1.36
C ARG A 54 9.91 4.72 2.16
N LEU A 55 10.71 3.68 2.38
CA LEU A 55 10.35 2.59 3.30
C LEU A 55 10.43 3.13 4.73
N PHE A 56 9.47 2.76 5.57
CA PHE A 56 9.45 3.12 6.98
C PHE A 56 8.95 1.91 7.76
N CYS A 57 9.66 1.59 8.83
CA CYS A 57 9.28 0.54 9.76
C CYS A 57 8.86 1.18 11.08
N ASP A 58 7.60 0.99 11.46
CA ASP A 58 6.99 1.50 12.70
C ASP A 58 7.38 0.69 13.95
N ILE A 59 7.99 -0.47 13.79
CA ILE A 59 8.50 -1.29 14.90
C ILE A 59 9.83 -0.73 15.43
N CYS A 60 10.73 -0.29 14.55
CA CYS A 60 12.07 0.23 14.89
C CYS A 60 12.19 1.77 14.77
N ASP A 61 11.13 2.46 14.32
CA ASP A 61 11.13 3.88 13.96
C ASP A 61 12.25 4.28 12.97
N CYS A 62 12.53 3.41 11.99
CA CYS A 62 13.65 3.58 11.08
C CYS A 62 13.21 3.72 9.61
N PHE A 63 13.81 4.69 8.90
CA PHE A 63 13.52 4.98 7.49
C PHE A 63 14.53 4.30 6.56
N ASP A 64 14.08 3.99 5.34
CA ASP A 64 14.84 3.54 4.18
C ASP A 64 15.63 2.23 4.33
N LEU A 65 15.54 1.54 5.47
CA LEU A 65 16.22 0.27 5.72
C LEU A 65 15.34 -0.94 5.34
N HIS A 66 14.16 -1.02 5.92
CA HIS A 66 13.15 -2.05 5.71
C HIS A 66 11.76 -1.44 6.00
N ASP A 67 10.70 -2.14 5.60
CA ASP A 67 9.34 -1.84 6.04
C ASP A 67 8.99 -2.67 7.29
N THR A 68 7.77 -2.52 7.80
CA THR A 68 7.30 -3.25 8.98
C THR A 68 7.39 -4.77 8.84
N GLU A 69 7.14 -5.33 7.64
CA GLU A 69 7.08 -6.78 7.41
C GLU A 69 8.46 -7.44 7.50
N ASP A 70 9.51 -6.73 7.08
CA ASP A 70 10.90 -7.21 7.07
C ASP A 70 11.67 -6.86 8.36
N CYS A 71 10.97 -6.45 9.42
CA CYS A 71 11.64 -5.99 10.63
C CYS A 71 12.34 -7.13 11.39
N PRO A 72 13.66 -7.06 11.65
CA PRO A 72 14.37 -8.12 12.36
C PRO A 72 13.93 -8.25 13.82
N THR A 73 13.37 -7.19 14.42
CA THR A 73 12.74 -7.28 15.75
C THR A 73 11.35 -7.92 15.72
N GLN A 74 10.75 -8.06 14.53
CA GLN A 74 9.58 -8.91 14.34
C GLN A 74 9.95 -10.41 14.41
N ALA A 75 11.21 -10.76 14.14
CA ALA A 75 11.67 -12.14 14.26
C ALA A 75 11.56 -12.60 15.72
N GLN A 76 10.72 -13.61 15.92
CA GLN A 76 10.55 -14.33 17.16
C GLN A 76 11.92 -14.77 17.73
N SER A 77 12.17 -14.48 19.01
CA SER A 77 13.36 -14.97 19.71
C SER A 77 13.43 -16.50 19.62
N PRO A 78 14.61 -17.13 19.56
CA PRO A 78 14.71 -18.59 19.50
C PRO A 78 14.06 -19.32 20.71
N ASP A 79 13.87 -18.62 21.82
CA ASP A 79 13.14 -19.10 23.01
C ASP A 79 11.62 -18.85 22.98
N SER A 80 11.09 -18.21 21.93
CA SER A 80 9.65 -18.04 21.83
C SER A 80 8.99 -19.36 21.48
N VAL A 81 7.85 -19.63 22.11
CA VAL A 81 7.01 -20.78 21.80
C VAL A 81 6.78 -20.84 20.28
N PRO A 82 7.04 -22.00 19.64
CA PRO A 82 6.80 -22.15 18.21
C PRO A 82 5.40 -21.69 17.86
N HIS A 83 5.26 -20.98 16.74
CA HIS A 83 3.94 -20.71 16.19
C HIS A 83 3.18 -22.04 16.07
N THR A 84 1.89 -21.98 16.39
CA THR A 84 1.11 -23.20 16.49
C THR A 84 1.02 -23.84 15.10
N THR A 85 1.56 -25.04 14.92
CA THR A 85 1.46 -25.83 13.67
C THR A 85 0.08 -26.47 13.50
N TYR A 86 -0.96 -25.83 14.04
CA TYR A 86 -2.31 -26.35 14.03
C TYR A 86 -2.88 -26.23 12.62
N HIS A 87 -2.81 -27.31 11.86
CA HIS A 87 -3.45 -27.46 10.55
C HIS A 87 -4.91 -27.92 10.72
N GLY A 88 -5.67 -27.20 11.53
CA GLY A 88 -7.09 -27.46 11.70
C GLY A 88 -7.88 -27.18 10.43
N ASN A 89 -9.05 -27.79 10.33
CA ASN A 89 -10.03 -27.41 9.33
C ASN A 89 -10.53 -25.98 9.63
N PRO A 90 -10.51 -25.05 8.66
CA PRO A 90 -11.00 -23.68 8.88
C PRO A 90 -12.47 -23.60 9.33
N ALA A 91 -13.26 -24.64 9.09
CA ALA A 91 -14.65 -24.71 9.52
C ALA A 91 -14.81 -25.08 11.00
N ASP A 92 -13.77 -25.63 11.64
CA ASP A 92 -13.81 -26.09 13.02
C ASP A 92 -13.14 -25.07 13.94
N GLU A 93 -13.80 -24.71 15.04
CA GLU A 93 -13.24 -23.79 16.02
C GLU A 93 -12.15 -24.49 16.83
N ARG A 94 -10.99 -23.83 16.93
CA ARG A 94 -9.85 -24.37 17.66
C ARG A 94 -10.15 -24.32 19.17
N PRO A 95 -9.97 -25.42 19.92
CA PRO A 95 -10.23 -25.43 21.36
C PRO A 95 -9.31 -24.43 22.09
N TYR A 96 -9.93 -23.51 22.81
CA TYR A 96 -9.31 -22.47 23.62
C TYR A 96 -9.79 -22.58 25.07
N CYS A 97 -8.87 -22.38 26.01
CA CYS A 97 -9.16 -22.38 27.43
C CYS A 97 -9.00 -20.97 27.99
N ASP A 98 -10.08 -20.41 28.51
CA ASP A 98 -10.10 -19.07 29.12
C ASP A 98 -9.36 -19.04 30.47
N ILE A 99 -9.26 -20.19 31.15
CA ILE A 99 -8.55 -20.29 32.45
C ILE A 99 -7.03 -20.25 32.24
N CYS A 100 -6.53 -20.94 31.21
CA CYS A 100 -5.10 -20.96 30.88
C CYS A 100 -4.69 -19.85 29.89
N GLU A 101 -5.65 -19.11 29.34
CA GLU A 101 -5.46 -18.15 28.25
C GLU A 101 -4.67 -18.71 27.05
N ALA A 102 -4.87 -20.01 26.76
CA ALA A 102 -4.07 -20.74 25.79
C ALA A 102 -4.92 -21.73 24.96
N PHE A 103 -4.46 -21.98 23.73
CA PHE A 103 -5.04 -22.99 22.87
C PHE A 103 -4.53 -24.39 23.23
N GLY A 104 -5.38 -25.41 23.09
CA GLY A 104 -4.99 -26.82 23.24
C GLY A 104 -6.03 -27.70 23.95
N HIS A 105 -6.93 -27.09 24.71
CA HIS A 105 -8.10 -27.73 25.31
C HIS A 105 -9.20 -26.67 25.48
N ALA A 106 -10.45 -27.11 25.62
CA ALA A 106 -11.56 -26.22 25.96
C ALA A 106 -11.58 -25.93 27.46
N THR A 107 -12.11 -24.77 27.86
CA THR A 107 -12.25 -24.35 29.26
C THR A 107 -12.92 -25.43 30.14
N GLU A 108 -13.87 -26.19 29.59
CA GLU A 108 -14.58 -27.28 30.27
C GLU A 108 -13.73 -28.53 30.59
N SER A 109 -12.61 -28.71 29.90
CA SER A 109 -11.67 -29.82 30.10
C SER A 109 -10.38 -29.37 30.78
N CYS A 110 -10.36 -28.16 31.32
CA CYS A 110 -9.20 -27.60 32.01
C CYS A 110 -8.98 -28.29 33.35
N ASN A 111 -7.74 -28.66 33.63
CA ASN A 111 -7.32 -29.14 34.95
C ASN A 111 -6.55 -28.00 35.64
N ASP A 112 -7.29 -27.11 36.31
CA ASP A 112 -6.76 -25.90 36.96
C ASP A 112 -6.10 -26.16 38.33
N ASP A 113 -6.05 -27.42 38.77
CA ASP A 113 -5.48 -27.85 40.06
C ASP A 113 -3.95 -27.64 40.19
N GLN A 114 -3.28 -27.02 39.21
CA GLN A 114 -1.87 -26.62 39.33
C GLN A 114 -1.75 -25.29 40.05
N THR A 115 -1.88 -25.35 41.38
CA THR A 115 -1.34 -24.32 42.27
C THR A 115 0.19 -24.40 42.25
N PHE A 116 0.84 -23.27 41.93
CA PHE A 116 2.29 -23.09 42.10
C PHE A 116 2.66 -22.86 43.57
#